data_AF-A0A9D5P7T1-F1
#
_entry.id   AF-A0A9D5P7T1-F1
#
_cell.length_a   1.000
_cell.length_b   1.000
_cell.length_c   1.000
_cell.angle_alpha   90.00
_cell.angle_beta   90.00
_cell.angle_gamma   90.00
#
_symmetry.space_group_name_H-M   'P 1'
#
loop_
_entity.id
_entity.type
_entity.pdbx_description
1 polymer ?
#
loop_
_entity_poly.entity_id
_entity_poly.type
_entity_poly.pdbx_seq_one_letter_code
_entity_poly.pdbx_strand_id
1 'polypeptide(L)'
;MKKEYLAEMIGTMVLVLMGCGTAVSLNCGVDTASVVGTAVAFGLAVVAMAYTIGGISGCHINPAITLGCLISKRISPKDAGMYMIFQVIGAFIGSGLLALLVNQVGAAGTQTGANACANGPVAACIAEVILTFVFVLVVLGTTDSKKGAGNFAGLAIGLSLILVHLVGIHYTGTSVNPARSIAPAVFEGGDALSQLWAFIVGPFAGAALAAVVWNCISGCCDKD
;
A
#
# COMPACT_ATOMS: atom_id res chain seq x y z
N MET A 1 -14.47 -6.81 19.48
CA MET A 1 -13.66 -6.57 18.26
C MET A 1 -12.20 -6.75 18.62
N LYS A 2 -11.41 -7.51 17.86
CA LYS A 2 -9.96 -7.66 18.09
C LYS A 2 -9.26 -6.31 17.92
N LYS A 3 -8.30 -5.97 18.79
CA LYS A 3 -7.61 -4.66 18.80
C LYS A 3 -6.78 -4.46 17.52
N GLU A 4 -6.30 -5.55 16.97
CA GLU A 4 -5.50 -5.65 15.76
C GLU A 4 -6.27 -5.16 14.52
N TYR A 5 -7.57 -5.47 14.43
CA TYR A 5 -8.40 -5.03 13.30
C TYR A 5 -8.61 -3.51 13.31
N LEU A 6 -8.81 -2.95 14.51
CA LEU A 6 -8.92 -1.50 14.68
C LEU A 6 -7.59 -0.80 14.35
N ALA A 7 -6.46 -1.40 14.76
CA ALA A 7 -5.14 -0.90 14.41
C ALA A 7 -4.94 -0.85 12.88
N GLU A 8 -5.27 -1.93 12.16
CA GLU A 8 -5.20 -1.98 10.70
C GLU A 8 -6.09 -0.94 10.00
N MET A 9 -7.29 -0.72 10.54
CA MET A 9 -8.20 0.32 10.04
C MET A 9 -7.60 1.72 10.22
N ILE A 10 -7.10 2.05 11.41
CA ILE A 10 -6.49 3.36 11.69
C ILE A 10 -5.22 3.55 10.86
N GLY A 11 -4.39 2.52 10.75
CA GLY A 11 -3.16 2.59 9.95
C GLY A 11 -3.43 2.82 8.46
N THR A 12 -4.44 2.15 7.90
CA THR A 12 -4.80 2.35 6.49
C THR A 12 -5.48 3.71 6.26
N MET A 13 -6.28 4.18 7.22
CA MET A 13 -6.83 5.54 7.22
C MET A 13 -5.71 6.58 7.14
N VAL A 14 -4.70 6.48 8.00
CA VAL A 14 -3.55 7.41 8.00
C VAL A 14 -2.78 7.32 6.69
N LEU A 15 -2.50 6.12 6.19
CA LEU A 15 -1.80 5.92 4.91
C LEU A 15 -2.52 6.64 3.76
N VAL A 16 -3.83 6.45 3.65
CA VAL A 16 -4.62 7.05 2.56
C VAL A 16 -4.76 8.56 2.75
N LEU A 17 -5.07 9.02 3.97
CA LEU A 17 -5.22 10.44 4.25
C LEU A 17 -3.94 11.21 3.96
N MET A 18 -2.79 10.72 4.46
CA MET A 18 -1.52 11.44 4.33
C MET A 18 -0.91 11.28 2.93
N GLY A 19 -0.86 10.07 2.40
CA GLY A 19 -0.27 9.82 1.08
C GLY A 19 -1.09 10.44 -0.05
N CYS A 20 -2.38 10.10 -0.15
CA CYS A 20 -3.24 10.69 -1.17
C CYS A 20 -3.45 12.19 -0.92
N GLY A 21 -3.52 12.63 0.33
CA GLY A 21 -3.64 14.05 0.65
C GLY A 21 -2.44 14.89 0.20
N THR A 22 -1.22 14.38 0.36
CA THR A 22 -0.04 15.03 -0.22
C THR A 22 -0.10 15.02 -1.75
N ALA A 23 -0.51 13.92 -2.38
CA ALA A 23 -0.66 13.86 -3.83
C ALA A 23 -1.64 14.92 -4.35
N VAL A 24 -2.78 15.12 -3.68
CA VAL A 24 -3.75 16.17 -4.03
C VAL A 24 -3.18 17.56 -3.77
N SER A 25 -2.57 17.79 -2.60
CA SER A 25 -2.01 19.09 -2.21
C SER A 25 -0.92 19.58 -3.15
N LEU A 26 -0.06 18.66 -3.63
CA LEU A 26 1.00 18.96 -4.58
C LEU A 26 0.53 18.94 -6.04
N ASN A 27 -0.75 18.64 -6.29
CA ASN A 27 -1.28 18.35 -7.62
C ASN A 27 -0.39 17.38 -8.40
N CYS A 28 -0.07 16.24 -7.76
CA CYS A 28 0.96 15.32 -8.21
C CYS A 28 0.70 14.85 -9.65
N GLY A 29 1.64 15.17 -10.53
CA GLY A 29 1.67 14.74 -11.91
C GLY A 29 2.93 13.93 -12.18
N VAL A 30 3.71 14.37 -13.17
CA VAL A 30 4.95 13.72 -13.59
C VAL A 30 6.18 14.62 -13.40
N ASP A 31 6.04 15.77 -12.73
CA ASP A 31 7.19 16.60 -12.38
C ASP A 31 7.94 16.04 -11.17
N THR A 32 9.26 16.25 -11.16
CA THR A 32 10.15 15.66 -10.14
C THR A 32 9.77 16.05 -8.72
N ALA A 33 9.36 17.30 -8.47
CA ALA A 33 9.11 17.79 -7.12
C ALA A 33 7.86 17.14 -6.52
N SER A 34 6.77 17.07 -7.27
CA SER A 34 5.53 16.45 -6.80
C SER A 34 5.66 14.92 -6.68
N VAL A 35 6.39 14.27 -7.59
CA VAL A 35 6.70 12.83 -7.51
C VAL A 35 7.49 12.50 -6.24
N VAL A 36 8.58 13.23 -5.98
CA VAL A 36 9.41 13.01 -4.78
C VAL A 36 8.63 13.31 -3.51
N GLY A 37 7.92 14.45 -3.46
CA GLY A 37 7.11 14.83 -2.30
C GLY A 37 6.03 13.79 -1.96
N THR A 38 5.33 13.30 -2.98
CA THR A 38 4.29 12.26 -2.83
C THR A 38 4.89 10.93 -2.40
N ALA A 39 5.99 10.48 -3.04
CA ALA A 39 6.66 9.24 -2.69
C ALA A 39 7.14 9.23 -1.23
N VAL A 40 7.75 10.34 -0.78
CA VAL A 40 8.22 10.50 0.60
C VAL A 40 7.03 10.47 1.57
N ALA A 41 5.92 11.13 1.27
CA ALA A 41 4.74 11.15 2.14
C ALA A 41 4.14 9.74 2.36
N PHE A 42 3.98 8.96 1.29
CA PHE A 42 3.49 7.58 1.40
C PHE A 42 4.43 6.71 2.25
N GLY A 43 5.74 6.78 2.00
CA GLY A 43 6.71 6.02 2.77
C GLY A 43 6.76 6.42 4.24
N LEU A 44 6.75 7.72 4.54
CA LEU A 44 6.73 8.22 5.92
C LEU A 44 5.44 7.84 6.67
N ALA A 45 4.29 7.82 5.99
CA ALA A 45 3.05 7.34 6.59
C ALA A 45 3.17 5.87 7.03
N VAL A 46 3.80 5.03 6.21
CA VAL A 46 4.10 3.63 6.58
C VAL A 46 5.11 3.55 7.72
N VAL A 47 6.21 4.32 7.69
CA VAL A 47 7.17 4.34 8.81
C VAL A 47 6.47 4.69 10.12
N ALA A 48 5.69 5.78 10.11
CA ALA A 48 4.98 6.25 11.30
C ALA A 48 4.02 5.18 11.84
N MET A 49 3.20 4.58 10.96
CA MET A 49 2.25 3.56 11.41
C MET A 49 2.93 2.25 11.79
N ALA A 50 3.97 1.82 11.08
CA ALA A 50 4.72 0.60 11.43
C ALA A 50 5.29 0.70 12.85
N TYR A 51 5.83 1.86 13.23
CA TYR A 51 6.33 2.08 14.60
C TYR A 51 5.24 2.36 15.63
N THR A 52 4.07 2.82 15.22
CA THR A 52 2.94 3.08 16.14
C THR A 52 2.15 1.83 16.46
N ILE A 53 1.82 1.02 15.44
CA ILE A 53 0.89 -0.11 15.56
C ILE A 53 1.50 -1.46 15.20
N GLY A 54 2.77 -1.52 14.74
CA GLY A 54 3.43 -2.78 14.37
C GLY A 54 3.47 -3.79 15.51
N GLY A 55 3.71 -3.34 16.75
CA GLY A 55 3.65 -4.20 17.93
C GLY A 55 2.24 -4.66 18.34
N ILE A 56 1.19 -4.15 17.70
CA ILE A 56 -0.20 -4.52 17.95
C ILE A 56 -0.70 -5.49 16.87
N SER A 57 -0.62 -5.10 15.59
CA SER A 57 -1.21 -5.85 14.47
C SER A 57 -0.19 -6.42 13.48
N GLY A 58 1.08 -6.05 13.58
CA GLY A 58 2.07 -6.24 12.51
C GLY A 58 2.05 -5.14 11.44
N CYS A 59 1.10 -4.21 11.50
CA CYS A 59 0.95 -3.06 10.58
C CYS A 59 1.00 -3.45 9.09
N HIS A 60 0.07 -4.29 8.64
CA HIS A 60 0.01 -4.63 7.22
C HIS A 60 -0.48 -3.45 6.38
N ILE A 61 -1.55 -2.79 6.84
CA ILE A 61 -2.21 -1.60 6.26
C ILE A 61 -2.41 -1.65 4.73
N ASN A 62 -2.45 -2.87 4.20
CA ASN A 62 -2.42 -3.18 2.78
C ASN A 62 -2.91 -4.64 2.56
N PRO A 63 -3.98 -4.85 1.78
CA PRO A 63 -4.44 -6.20 1.45
C PRO A 63 -3.40 -7.07 0.75
N ALA A 64 -2.54 -6.50 -0.10
CA ALA A 64 -1.48 -7.24 -0.79
C ALA A 64 -0.42 -7.77 0.20
N ILE A 65 -0.01 -6.95 1.19
CA ILE A 65 0.86 -7.42 2.28
C ILE A 65 0.18 -8.53 3.07
N THR A 66 -1.10 -8.35 3.43
CA THR A 66 -1.87 -9.37 4.15
C THR A 66 -1.93 -10.69 3.39
N LEU A 67 -2.10 -10.66 2.06
CA LEU A 67 -2.07 -11.87 1.23
C LEU A 67 -0.68 -12.51 1.23
N GLY A 68 0.39 -11.72 1.09
CA GLY A 68 1.76 -12.23 1.15
C GLY A 68 2.04 -12.95 2.48
N CYS A 69 1.68 -12.32 3.60
CA CYS A 69 1.77 -12.93 4.93
C CYS A 69 0.91 -14.21 5.06
N LEU A 70 -0.29 -14.24 4.47
CA LEU A 70 -1.15 -15.42 4.47
C LEU A 70 -0.52 -16.60 3.73
N ILE A 71 0.01 -16.37 2.52
CA ILE A 71 0.68 -17.40 1.71
C ILE A 71 1.95 -17.91 2.41
N SER A 72 2.70 -17.03 3.08
CA SER A 72 3.84 -17.40 3.93
C SER A 72 3.45 -17.94 5.31
N LYS A 73 2.15 -18.23 5.55
CA LYS A 73 1.62 -18.82 6.80
C LYS A 73 1.91 -18.01 8.08
N ARG A 74 2.03 -16.69 7.95
CA ARG A 74 2.30 -15.75 9.05
C ARG A 74 1.04 -15.16 9.70
N ILE A 75 -0.13 -15.41 9.11
CA ILE A 75 -1.44 -14.99 9.62
C ILE A 75 -2.48 -16.07 9.29
N SER A 76 -3.51 -16.23 10.12
CA SER A 76 -4.61 -17.16 9.85
C SER A 76 -5.48 -16.66 8.68
N PRO A 77 -6.12 -17.54 7.88
CA PRO A 77 -7.02 -17.11 6.80
C PRO A 77 -8.16 -16.20 7.29
N LYS A 78 -8.70 -16.48 8.48
CA LYS A 78 -9.75 -15.67 9.10
C LYS A 78 -9.26 -14.26 9.42
N ASP A 79 -8.11 -14.16 10.11
CA ASP A 79 -7.56 -12.86 10.49
C ASP A 79 -7.12 -12.07 9.24
N ALA A 80 -6.59 -12.74 8.21
CA ALA A 80 -6.26 -12.13 6.93
C ALA A 80 -7.49 -11.49 6.25
N GLY A 81 -8.61 -12.21 6.16
CA GLY A 81 -9.85 -11.66 5.62
C GLY A 81 -10.34 -10.46 6.42
N MET A 82 -10.27 -10.53 7.76
CA MET A 82 -10.66 -9.42 8.64
C MET A 82 -9.73 -8.20 8.49
N TYR A 83 -8.42 -8.40 8.35
CA TYR A 83 -7.46 -7.33 8.09
C TYR A 83 -7.82 -6.62 6.79
N MET A 84 -8.03 -7.35 5.69
CA MET A 84 -8.36 -6.75 4.39
C MET A 84 -9.66 -5.92 4.45
N ILE A 85 -10.69 -6.41 5.15
CA ILE A 85 -11.95 -5.66 5.33
C ILE A 85 -11.69 -4.36 6.10
N PHE A 86 -11.00 -4.42 7.24
CA PHE A 86 -10.75 -3.26 8.08
C PHE A 86 -9.78 -2.25 7.43
N GLN A 87 -8.82 -2.73 6.63
CA GLN A 87 -7.96 -1.90 5.79
C GLN A 87 -8.80 -1.09 4.78
N VAL A 88 -9.74 -1.73 4.09
CA VAL A 88 -10.64 -1.05 3.14
C VAL A 88 -11.53 -0.04 3.87
N ILE A 89 -12.12 -0.39 5.02
CA ILE A 89 -12.89 0.57 5.84
C ILE A 89 -12.03 1.78 6.22
N GLY A 90 -10.80 1.54 6.66
CA GLY A 90 -9.83 2.58 7.00
C GLY A 90 -9.55 3.50 5.81
N ALA A 91 -9.33 2.93 4.63
CA ALA A 91 -9.14 3.68 3.40
C ALA A 91 -10.34 4.58 3.07
N PHE A 92 -11.58 4.09 3.22
CA PHE A 92 -12.79 4.92 3.03
C PHE A 92 -12.88 6.08 4.02
N ILE A 93 -12.54 5.85 5.29
CA ILE A 93 -12.48 6.91 6.29
C ILE A 93 -11.42 7.95 5.90
N GLY A 94 -10.23 7.49 5.49
CA GLY A 94 -9.13 8.37 5.06
C GLY A 94 -9.51 9.22 3.84
N SER A 95 -10.10 8.62 2.81
CA SER A 95 -10.59 9.35 1.62
C SER A 95 -11.73 10.30 1.94
N GLY A 96 -12.66 9.91 2.82
CA GLY A 96 -13.75 10.80 3.27
C GLY A 96 -13.23 12.02 4.02
N LEU A 97 -12.27 11.84 4.93
CA LEU A 97 -11.59 12.95 5.61
C LEU A 97 -10.83 13.84 4.63
N LEU A 98 -10.14 13.25 3.66
CA LEU A 98 -9.44 14.00 2.61
C LEU A 98 -10.42 14.86 1.80
N ALA A 99 -11.56 14.30 1.36
CA ALA A 99 -12.57 15.05 0.62
C ALA A 99 -13.08 16.27 1.40
N LEU A 100 -13.26 16.15 2.72
CA LEU A 100 -13.64 17.28 3.59
C LEU A 100 -12.55 18.37 3.63
N LEU A 101 -11.27 17.99 3.69
CA LEU A 101 -10.15 18.93 3.73
C LEU A 101 -9.93 19.63 2.39
N VAL A 102 -9.99 18.88 1.28
CA VAL A 102 -9.82 19.41 -0.08
C VAL A 102 -10.88 20.47 -0.41
N ASN A 103 -12.12 20.24 0.01
CA ASN A 103 -13.21 21.21 -0.18
C ASN A 103 -12.97 22.56 0.51
N GLN A 104 -12.06 22.66 1.49
CA GLN A 104 -11.75 23.92 2.18
C GLN A 104 -10.74 24.78 1.42
N VAL A 105 -9.84 24.17 0.64
CA VAL A 105 -8.73 24.86 -0.03
C VAL A 105 -8.86 24.88 -1.55
N GLY A 106 -9.72 24.02 -2.11
CA GLY A 106 -9.83 23.77 -3.54
C GLY A 106 -8.66 22.93 -4.07
N ALA A 107 -8.95 21.88 -4.84
CA ALA A 107 -7.92 21.12 -5.55
C ALA A 107 -7.75 21.64 -6.98
N ALA A 108 -6.51 21.70 -7.45
CA ALA A 108 -6.18 22.04 -8.84
C ALA A 108 -6.23 20.83 -9.81
N GLY A 109 -6.42 19.60 -9.28
CA GLY A 109 -6.44 18.34 -10.03
C GLY A 109 -7.38 17.30 -9.41
N THR A 110 -6.94 16.04 -9.30
CA THR A 110 -7.75 14.98 -8.66
C THR A 110 -8.12 15.41 -7.24
N GLN A 111 -9.36 15.16 -6.82
CA GLN A 111 -9.78 15.54 -5.46
C GLN A 111 -9.47 14.45 -4.42
N THR A 112 -9.03 13.28 -4.87
CA THR A 112 -8.98 12.07 -4.04
C THR A 112 -7.62 11.38 -3.99
N GLY A 113 -6.71 11.70 -4.93
CA GLY A 113 -5.44 10.99 -5.13
C GLY A 113 -5.61 9.61 -5.77
N ALA A 114 -6.71 9.38 -6.51
CA ALA A 114 -6.97 8.13 -7.20
C ALA A 114 -5.86 7.77 -8.20
N ASN A 115 -5.62 6.46 -8.35
CA ASN A 115 -4.68 5.93 -9.33
C ASN A 115 -5.20 6.12 -10.76
N ALA A 116 -4.29 6.27 -11.72
CA ALA A 116 -4.61 6.44 -13.14
C ALA A 116 -3.66 5.63 -14.03
N CYS A 117 -4.17 5.01 -15.09
CA CYS A 117 -3.35 4.20 -16.00
C CYS A 117 -2.80 5.06 -17.15
N ALA A 118 -1.50 5.34 -17.15
CA ALA A 118 -0.88 6.16 -18.21
C ALA A 118 -1.03 5.54 -19.61
N ASN A 119 -0.91 4.21 -19.72
CA ASN A 119 -0.98 3.45 -20.98
C ASN A 119 -2.05 2.35 -20.93
N GLY A 120 -3.17 2.61 -20.24
CA GLY A 120 -4.27 1.67 -20.09
C GLY A 120 -4.07 0.57 -19.02
N PRO A 121 -5.16 -0.11 -18.63
CA PRO A 121 -5.20 -0.94 -17.42
C PRO A 121 -4.36 -2.22 -17.50
N VAL A 122 -4.10 -2.76 -18.69
CA VAL A 122 -3.24 -3.94 -18.85
C VAL A 122 -1.78 -3.60 -18.55
N ALA A 123 -1.27 -2.51 -19.11
CA ALA A 123 0.09 -2.04 -18.83
C ALA A 123 0.26 -1.66 -17.35
N ALA A 124 -0.74 -0.99 -16.78
CA ALA A 124 -0.78 -0.69 -15.35
C ALA A 124 -0.75 -1.95 -14.49
N CYS A 125 -1.53 -2.98 -14.82
CA CYS A 125 -1.54 -4.25 -14.10
C CYS A 125 -0.14 -4.90 -14.08
N ILE A 126 0.59 -4.90 -15.21
CA ILE A 126 1.95 -5.44 -15.30
C ILE A 126 2.91 -4.65 -14.39
N ALA A 127 2.85 -3.31 -14.44
CA ALA A 127 3.67 -2.47 -13.57
C ALA A 127 3.38 -2.76 -12.09
N GLU A 128 2.11 -2.87 -11.72
CA GLU A 128 1.69 -3.14 -10.35
C GLU A 128 2.09 -4.53 -9.84
N VAL A 129 2.13 -5.56 -10.72
CA VAL A 129 2.69 -6.87 -10.36
C VAL A 129 4.15 -6.71 -9.94
N ILE A 130 4.96 -6.01 -10.74
CA ILE A 130 6.40 -5.86 -10.51
C ILE A 130 6.67 -5.03 -9.25
N LEU A 131 6.00 -3.88 -9.12
CA LEU A 131 6.19 -2.98 -7.99
C LEU A 131 5.75 -3.63 -6.68
N THR A 132 4.60 -4.32 -6.68
CA THR A 132 4.10 -5.00 -5.49
C THR A 132 4.94 -6.23 -5.14
N PHE A 133 5.48 -6.93 -6.14
CA PHE A 133 6.45 -8.00 -5.91
C PHE A 133 7.65 -7.51 -5.11
N VAL A 134 8.29 -6.42 -5.54
CA VAL A 134 9.44 -5.83 -4.83
C VAL A 134 9.03 -5.40 -3.42
N PHE A 135 7.91 -4.68 -3.30
CA PHE A 135 7.46 -4.16 -2.02
C PHE A 135 7.16 -5.26 -1.00
N VAL A 136 6.36 -6.27 -1.38
CA VAL A 136 5.98 -7.38 -0.51
C VAL A 136 7.17 -8.30 -0.21
N LEU A 137 8.12 -8.45 -1.14
CA LEU A 137 9.35 -9.21 -0.87
C LEU A 137 10.18 -8.55 0.23
N VAL A 138 10.32 -7.21 0.20
CA VAL A 138 10.97 -6.46 1.28
C VAL A 138 10.23 -6.69 2.59
N VAL A 139 8.90 -6.55 2.61
CA VAL A 139 8.09 -6.78 3.82
C VAL A 139 8.33 -8.16 4.40
N LEU A 140 8.25 -9.21 3.58
CA LEU A 140 8.44 -10.59 4.05
C LEU A 140 9.86 -10.84 4.55
N GLY A 141 10.86 -10.29 3.87
CA GLY A 141 12.26 -10.43 4.26
C GLY A 141 12.60 -9.69 5.55
N THR A 142 12.20 -8.42 5.66
CA THR A 142 12.56 -7.58 6.82
C THR A 142 11.81 -7.95 8.08
N THR A 143 10.63 -8.56 7.95
CA THR A 143 9.83 -9.05 9.09
C THR A 143 10.06 -10.53 9.42
N ASP A 144 11.01 -11.20 8.75
CA ASP A 144 11.35 -12.57 9.08
C ASP A 144 11.91 -12.69 10.50
N SER A 145 11.42 -13.66 11.27
CA SER A 145 11.78 -13.81 12.68
C SER A 145 13.22 -14.28 12.89
N LYS A 146 13.83 -14.95 11.90
CA LYS A 146 15.21 -15.46 11.97
C LYS A 146 16.19 -14.56 11.22
N LYS A 147 15.76 -13.98 10.09
CA LYS A 147 16.63 -13.28 9.11
C LYS A 147 16.31 -11.80 8.94
N GLY A 148 15.25 -11.31 9.58
CA GLY A 148 14.73 -9.97 9.36
C GLY A 148 15.55 -8.87 10.02
N ALA A 149 15.10 -7.64 9.82
CA ALA A 149 15.75 -6.42 10.28
C ALA A 149 15.35 -6.02 11.72
N GLY A 150 14.53 -6.84 12.40
CA GLY A 150 14.04 -6.58 13.76
C GLY A 150 13.38 -5.20 13.88
N ASN A 151 13.89 -4.37 14.80
CA ASN A 151 13.39 -3.01 15.03
C ASN A 151 13.54 -2.06 13.83
N PHE A 152 14.34 -2.41 12.82
CA PHE A 152 14.47 -1.61 11.59
C PHE A 152 13.47 -2.01 10.49
N ALA A 153 12.64 -3.04 10.71
CA ALA A 153 11.69 -3.51 9.70
C ALA A 153 10.72 -2.40 9.25
N GLY A 154 10.16 -1.62 10.18
CA GLY A 154 9.25 -0.52 9.85
C GLY A 154 9.89 0.54 8.95
N LEU A 155 11.13 0.94 9.24
CA LEU A 155 11.90 1.86 8.41
C LEU A 155 12.18 1.27 7.02
N ALA A 156 12.63 0.02 6.94
CA ALA A 156 12.94 -0.62 5.66
C ALA A 156 11.70 -0.75 4.75
N ILE A 157 10.53 -1.05 5.32
CA ILE A 157 9.26 -1.12 4.59
C ILE A 157 8.82 0.28 4.12
N GLY A 158 8.93 1.30 4.97
CA GLY A 158 8.58 2.66 4.55
C GLY A 158 9.49 3.18 3.42
N LEU A 159 10.81 2.96 3.53
CA LEU A 159 11.77 3.34 2.48
C LEU A 159 11.54 2.58 1.18
N SER A 160 11.18 1.29 1.23
CA SER A 160 10.83 0.55 0.02
C SER A 160 9.54 1.07 -0.61
N LEU A 161 8.58 1.55 0.18
CA LEU A 161 7.39 2.21 -0.35
C LEU A 161 7.73 3.54 -1.07
N ILE A 162 8.69 4.33 -0.55
CA ILE A 162 9.21 5.50 -1.28
C ILE A 162 9.78 5.07 -2.63
N LEU A 163 10.64 4.04 -2.63
CA LEU A 163 11.29 3.55 -3.85
C LEU A 163 10.27 3.14 -4.92
N VAL A 164 9.26 2.34 -4.57
CA VAL A 164 8.25 1.93 -5.56
C VAL A 164 7.39 3.09 -6.03
N HIS A 165 7.17 4.14 -5.22
CA HIS A 165 6.48 5.36 -5.67
C HIS A 165 7.32 6.19 -6.64
N LEU A 166 8.62 6.35 -6.36
CA LEU A 166 9.53 7.07 -7.26
C LEU A 166 9.56 6.43 -8.65
N VAL A 167 9.40 5.12 -8.75
CA VAL A 167 9.30 4.40 -10.03
C VAL A 167 7.86 4.43 -10.57
N GLY A 168 6.87 4.13 -9.73
CA GLY A 168 5.52 3.79 -10.14
C GLY A 168 4.61 4.96 -10.47
N ILE A 169 4.88 6.17 -9.94
CA ILE A 169 3.95 7.31 -10.09
C ILE A 169 3.72 7.64 -11.57
N HIS A 170 4.77 7.60 -12.39
CA HIS A 170 4.67 7.88 -13.83
C HIS A 170 3.79 6.88 -14.61
N TYR A 171 3.63 5.65 -14.11
CA TYR A 171 2.88 4.60 -14.81
C TYR A 171 1.44 4.49 -14.31
N THR A 172 1.25 4.58 -13.00
CA THR A 172 -0.02 4.22 -12.34
C THR A 172 -0.46 5.18 -11.23
N GLY A 173 0.34 6.21 -10.92
CA GLY A 173 0.23 6.93 -9.64
C GLY A 173 0.62 6.08 -8.42
N THR A 174 1.15 4.87 -8.66
CA THR A 174 1.50 3.82 -7.68
C THR A 174 0.34 3.38 -6.79
N SER A 175 -0.17 2.16 -7.02
CA SER A 175 -1.09 1.51 -6.10
C SER A 175 -0.32 0.73 -5.06
N VAL A 176 0.24 -0.42 -5.45
CA VAL A 176 0.79 -1.52 -4.64
C VAL A 176 -0.07 -1.95 -3.44
N ASN A 177 -1.29 -1.44 -3.33
CA ASN A 177 -2.17 -1.54 -2.19
C ASN A 177 -3.64 -1.40 -2.64
N PRO A 178 -4.38 -2.53 -2.70
CA PRO A 178 -5.78 -2.53 -3.12
C PRO A 178 -6.67 -1.59 -2.31
N ALA A 179 -6.50 -1.48 -0.99
CA ALA A 179 -7.32 -0.60 -0.15
C ALA A 179 -7.10 0.88 -0.50
N ARG A 180 -5.84 1.29 -0.72
CA ARG A 180 -5.46 2.64 -1.16
C ARG A 180 -5.99 3.00 -2.55
N SER A 181 -6.29 2.02 -3.39
CA SER A 181 -6.87 2.27 -4.71
C SER A 181 -8.40 2.26 -4.69
N ILE A 182 -9.02 1.34 -3.93
CA ILE A 182 -10.49 1.20 -3.87
C ILE A 182 -11.14 2.49 -3.39
N ALA A 183 -10.73 3.02 -2.23
CA ALA A 183 -11.46 4.12 -1.63
C ALA A 183 -11.38 5.41 -2.47
N PRO A 184 -10.19 5.95 -2.83
CA PRO A 184 -10.12 7.11 -3.71
C PRO A 184 -10.87 6.95 -5.03
N ALA A 185 -10.78 5.77 -5.68
CA ALA A 185 -11.48 5.53 -6.94
C ALA A 185 -13.00 5.62 -6.80
N VAL A 186 -13.57 5.15 -5.69
CA VAL A 186 -15.01 5.26 -5.42
C VAL A 186 -15.45 6.71 -5.23
N PHE A 187 -14.64 7.54 -4.58
CA PHE A 187 -14.94 8.97 -4.45
C PHE A 187 -14.75 9.72 -5.78
N GLU A 188 -13.77 9.34 -6.59
CA GLU A 188 -13.46 9.99 -7.88
C GLU A 188 -14.47 9.62 -8.98
N GLY A 189 -14.90 8.35 -9.03
CA GLY A 189 -15.77 7.85 -10.09
C GLY A 189 -15.07 7.69 -11.45
N GLY A 190 -15.88 7.65 -12.51
CA GLY A 190 -15.40 7.68 -13.90
C GLY A 190 -14.30 6.66 -14.22
N ASP A 191 -13.23 7.13 -14.87
CA ASP A 191 -12.12 6.30 -15.32
C ASP A 191 -11.44 5.56 -14.16
N ALA A 192 -11.32 6.20 -12.98
CA ALA A 192 -10.72 5.60 -11.79
C ALA A 192 -11.41 4.30 -11.38
N LEU A 193 -12.75 4.26 -11.43
CA LEU A 193 -13.50 3.03 -11.19
C LEU A 193 -13.35 2.02 -12.33
N SER A 194 -13.39 2.47 -13.58
CA SER A 194 -13.30 1.58 -14.75
C SER A 194 -11.99 0.79 -14.79
N GLN A 195 -10.90 1.39 -14.32
CA GLN A 195 -9.56 0.82 -14.34
C GLN A 195 -9.15 0.17 -13.00
N LEU A 196 -9.98 0.26 -11.96
CA LEU A 196 -9.67 -0.19 -10.60
C LEU A 196 -9.21 -1.64 -10.55
N TRP A 197 -9.74 -2.52 -11.40
CA TRP A 197 -9.39 -3.94 -11.43
C TRP A 197 -7.87 -4.18 -11.57
N ALA A 198 -7.15 -3.32 -12.32
CA ALA A 198 -5.71 -3.43 -12.51
C ALA A 198 -4.95 -3.25 -11.18
N PHE A 199 -5.46 -2.38 -10.31
CA PHE A 199 -4.95 -2.10 -8.96
C PHE A 199 -5.42 -3.10 -7.89
N ILE A 200 -6.25 -4.07 -8.28
CA ILE A 200 -6.60 -5.21 -7.43
C ILE A 200 -5.79 -6.43 -7.86
N VAL A 201 -5.88 -6.80 -9.14
CA VAL A 201 -5.24 -7.99 -9.71
C VAL A 201 -3.72 -7.87 -9.66
N GLY A 202 -3.17 -6.73 -10.10
CA GLY A 202 -1.73 -6.51 -10.13
C GLY A 202 -1.08 -6.68 -8.76
N PRO A 203 -1.52 -5.93 -7.73
CA PRO A 203 -0.95 -6.05 -6.40
C PRO A 203 -1.09 -7.44 -5.76
N PHE A 204 -2.25 -8.10 -5.89
CA PHE A 204 -2.40 -9.44 -5.35
C PHE A 204 -1.52 -10.48 -6.06
N ALA A 205 -1.38 -10.40 -7.39
CA ALA A 205 -0.48 -11.28 -8.14
C ALA A 205 0.99 -11.03 -7.77
N GLY A 206 1.41 -9.76 -7.66
CA GLY A 206 2.76 -9.40 -7.21
C GLY A 206 3.06 -9.90 -5.80
N ALA A 207 2.11 -9.76 -4.87
CA ALA A 207 2.25 -10.26 -3.49
C ALA A 207 2.36 -11.79 -3.43
N ALA A 208 1.56 -12.51 -4.22
CA ALA A 208 1.62 -13.96 -4.30
C ALA A 208 2.98 -14.43 -4.84
N LEU A 209 3.49 -13.81 -5.89
CA LEU A 209 4.82 -14.07 -6.44
C LEU A 209 5.92 -13.80 -5.40
N ALA A 210 5.83 -12.68 -4.68
CA ALA A 210 6.78 -12.34 -3.63
C ALA A 210 6.82 -13.38 -2.52
N ALA A 211 5.65 -13.86 -2.08
CA ALA A 211 5.55 -14.90 -1.06
C ALA A 211 6.15 -16.24 -1.52
N VAL A 212 5.88 -16.66 -2.76
CA VAL A 212 6.49 -17.86 -3.33
C VAL A 212 8.01 -17.73 -3.38
N VAL A 213 8.52 -16.63 -3.93
CA VAL A 213 9.97 -16.38 -4.02
C VAL A 213 10.61 -16.34 -2.65
N TRP A 214 10.04 -15.61 -1.69
CA TRP A 214 10.56 -15.54 -0.32
C TRP A 214 10.63 -16.92 0.33
N ASN A 215 9.58 -17.73 0.21
CA ASN A 215 9.56 -19.07 0.78
C ASN A 215 10.64 -19.99 0.16
N CYS A 216 10.95 -19.83 -1.13
CA CYS A 216 12.03 -20.56 -1.79
C CYS A 216 13.42 -20.16 -1.30
N ILE A 217 13.70 -18.85 -1.19
CA ILE A 217 15.05 -18.36 -0.87
C ILE A 217 15.33 -18.33 0.64
N SER A 218 14.31 -18.20 1.48
CA SER A 218 14.46 -18.16 2.94
C SER A 218 14.61 -19.55 3.57
N GLY A 219 14.17 -20.63 2.90
CA GLY A 219 14.25 -22.01 3.39
C GLY A 219 15.65 -22.67 3.30
N CYS A 220 16.61 -22.08 2.58
CA CYS A 220 17.91 -22.73 2.33
C CYS A 220 18.93 -22.73 3.49
N CYS A 221 18.64 -22.09 4.64
CA CYS A 221 19.60 -21.99 5.75
C CYS A 221 19.26 -22.83 6.99
N ASP A 222 18.22 -23.66 6.98
CA ASP A 222 18.05 -24.69 8.01
C ASP A 222 18.83 -25.94 7.56
N LYS A 223 20.17 -25.86 7.56
CA LYS A 223 21.05 -27.04 7.57
C LYS A 223 21.53 -27.21 9.00
N ASP A 224 20.94 -28.21 9.66
CA ASP A 224 21.34 -28.92 10.88
C ASP A 224 21.91 -28.10 12.06
#